data_AF-A0A3D5SZH1-F1
#
_entry.id   AF-A0A3D5SZH1-F1
#
_cell.length_a   1.000
_cell.length_b   1.000
_cell.length_c   1.000
_cell.angle_alpha   90.00
_cell.angle_beta   90.00
_cell.angle_gamma   90.00
#
_symmetry.space_group_name_H-M   'P 1'
#
loop_
_entity.id
_entity.type
_entity.pdbx_description
1 polymer ?
#
loop_
_entity_poly.entity_id
_entity_poly.type
_entity_poly.pdbx_seq_one_letter_code
_entity_poly.pdbx_strand_id
1 'polypeptide(L)'
;MRPTCERRAARGFTLVEMITALVITGILAAAAAVFLRVPIAGYFDLERRAALTDAADLALRRLGRDLRRALPNSLRVAGACTGTSPCYVEYLELRSGGRYLAEPSGGATLCPAADPYTDTLQIGIADTCLRTLGATPDLAAVVAGDFLVVYNLGPGNAGADAWASGGATGGNKSRIVSVAAGAGPNPEDRIDFESLAFPLASPQSRFHIISGPVTYACDPAAGTLTRVSGYAIQAAQPAPPSGGTSAPLATGVTACSFTYDPSMAAQRAGVVSVRMELTRSDPAGTPERVSLFSQFHVSNVP
;
A
#
# COMPACT_ATOMS: atom_id res chain seq x y z
N MET A 1 61.26 -67.59 24.31
CA MET A 1 60.44 -66.85 23.34
C MET A 1 60.00 -65.52 23.97
N ARG A 2 60.54 -64.39 23.53
CA ARG A 2 60.01 -63.04 23.83
C ARG A 2 60.06 -62.19 22.55
N PRO A 3 59.06 -61.33 22.31
CA PRO A 3 58.83 -60.71 21.01
C PRO A 3 59.74 -59.49 20.80
N THR A 4 60.29 -59.36 19.60
CA THR A 4 61.02 -58.17 19.15
C THR A 4 60.02 -57.05 18.83
N CYS A 5 60.02 -56.01 19.66
CA CYS A 5 59.35 -54.74 19.36
C CYS A 5 60.28 -53.94 18.44
N GLU A 6 59.95 -53.86 17.14
CA GLU A 6 60.63 -52.96 16.22
C GLU A 6 60.28 -51.50 16.57
N ARG A 7 61.22 -50.80 17.21
CA ARG A 7 61.18 -49.35 17.32
C ARG A 7 61.35 -48.75 15.93
N ARG A 8 60.27 -48.28 15.31
CA ARG A 8 60.35 -47.31 14.21
C ARG A 8 61.10 -46.08 14.72
N ALA A 9 62.33 -45.89 14.23
CA ALA A 9 63.07 -44.66 14.44
C ALA A 9 62.27 -43.52 13.79
N ALA A 10 61.80 -42.57 14.61
CA ALA A 10 61.28 -41.31 14.11
C ALA A 10 62.43 -40.59 13.39
N ARG A 11 62.36 -40.53 12.06
CA ARG A 11 63.29 -39.74 11.27
C ARG A 11 62.96 -38.27 11.50
N GLY A 12 63.91 -37.53 12.09
CA GLY A 12 63.78 -36.08 12.25
C GLY A 12 63.89 -35.37 10.89
N PHE A 13 63.22 -34.23 10.78
CA PHE A 13 63.28 -33.34 9.61
C PHE A 13 64.50 -32.42 9.69
N THR A 14 65.10 -32.09 8.54
CA THR A 14 66.22 -31.13 8.50
C THR A 14 65.72 -29.69 8.55
N LEU A 15 66.53 -28.76 9.07
CA LEU A 15 66.19 -27.33 9.11
C LEU A 15 65.93 -26.76 7.71
N VAL A 16 66.66 -27.25 6.70
CA VAL A 16 66.45 -26.87 5.30
C VAL A 16 65.08 -27.31 4.79
N GLU A 17 64.66 -28.53 5.13
CA GLU A 17 63.35 -29.09 4.73
C GLU A 17 62.18 -28.34 5.39
N MET A 18 62.35 -27.87 6.62
CA MET A 18 61.34 -27.05 7.29
C MET A 18 61.23 -25.64 6.67
N ILE A 19 62.37 -25.02 6.33
CA ILE A 19 62.38 -23.72 5.65
C ILE A 19 61.73 -23.81 4.27
N THR A 20 62.09 -24.80 3.45
CA THR A 20 61.50 -24.95 2.11
C THR A 20 59.99 -25.21 2.17
N ALA A 21 59.53 -26.01 3.14
CA ALA A 21 58.10 -26.23 3.36
C ALA A 21 57.35 -24.94 3.72
N LEU A 22 57.89 -24.12 4.62
CA LEU A 22 57.29 -22.83 5.00
C LEU A 22 57.23 -21.85 3.83
N VAL A 23 58.30 -21.78 3.02
CA VAL A 23 58.33 -20.88 1.85
C VAL A 23 57.31 -21.32 0.79
N ILE A 24 57.26 -22.62 0.45
CA ILE A 24 56.33 -23.14 -0.56
C ILE A 24 54.88 -22.98 -0.08
N THR A 25 54.57 -23.31 1.17
CA THR A 25 53.22 -23.12 1.72
C THR A 25 52.82 -21.64 1.74
N GLY A 26 53.74 -20.73 2.05
CA GLY A 26 53.49 -19.28 1.97
C GLY A 26 53.12 -18.81 0.56
N ILE A 27 53.85 -19.25 -0.47
CA ILE A 27 53.57 -18.90 -1.88
C ILE A 27 52.21 -19.46 -2.31
N LEU A 28 51.94 -20.73 -2.01
CA LEU A 28 50.67 -21.38 -2.36
C LEU A 28 49.48 -20.72 -1.63
N ALA A 29 49.63 -20.38 -0.36
CA ALA A 29 48.60 -19.69 0.41
C ALA A 29 48.32 -18.28 -0.15
N ALA A 30 49.35 -17.52 -0.52
CA ALA A 30 49.19 -16.21 -1.13
C ALA A 30 48.48 -16.29 -2.51
N ALA A 31 48.87 -17.26 -3.35
CA ALA A 31 48.20 -17.50 -4.62
C ALA A 31 46.71 -17.86 -4.41
N ALA A 32 46.43 -18.81 -3.51
CA ALA A 32 45.06 -19.20 -3.18
C ALA A 32 44.22 -18.03 -2.65
N ALA A 33 44.78 -17.16 -1.82
CA ALA A 33 44.08 -15.98 -1.29
C ALA A 33 43.63 -15.01 -2.41
N VAL A 34 44.46 -14.79 -3.43
CA VAL A 34 44.10 -13.95 -4.58
C VAL A 34 42.96 -14.58 -5.39
N PHE A 35 43.03 -15.89 -5.62
CA PHE A 35 42.00 -16.61 -6.38
C PHE A 35 40.65 -16.69 -5.64
N LEU A 36 40.65 -16.78 -4.30
CA LEU A 36 39.42 -16.87 -3.51
C LEU A 36 38.74 -15.51 -3.31
N ARG A 37 39.47 -14.40 -3.41
CA ARG A 37 38.91 -13.05 -3.19
C ARG A 37 37.80 -12.72 -4.18
N VAL A 38 38.00 -13.02 -5.47
CA VAL A 38 37.06 -12.71 -6.55
C VAL A 38 35.71 -13.44 -6.39
N PRO A 39 35.65 -14.78 -6.22
CA PRO A 39 34.37 -15.47 -6.06
C PRO A 39 33.65 -15.09 -4.76
N ILE A 40 34.37 -14.81 -3.67
CA ILE A 40 33.76 -14.34 -2.41
C ILE A 40 33.14 -12.94 -2.59
N ALA A 41 33.87 -12.00 -3.21
CA ALA A 41 33.34 -10.68 -3.51
C ALA A 41 32.11 -10.77 -4.45
N GLY A 42 32.20 -11.60 -5.49
CA GLY A 42 31.10 -11.84 -6.42
C GLY A 42 29.85 -12.41 -5.73
N TYR A 43 29.99 -13.28 -4.73
CA TYR A 43 28.86 -13.78 -3.94
C TYR A 43 28.13 -12.63 -3.22
N PHE A 44 28.86 -11.76 -2.52
CA PHE A 44 28.26 -10.63 -1.81
C PHE A 44 27.67 -9.57 -2.75
N ASP A 45 28.24 -9.38 -3.94
CA ASP A 45 27.69 -8.47 -4.95
C ASP A 45 26.37 -9.01 -5.52
N LEU A 46 26.28 -10.32 -5.77
CA LEU A 46 25.03 -10.97 -6.16
C LEU A 46 23.97 -10.84 -5.06
N GLU A 47 24.34 -11.06 -3.80
CA GLU A 47 23.43 -10.92 -2.66
C GLU A 47 22.89 -9.48 -2.53
N ARG A 48 23.74 -8.46 -2.67
CA ARG A 48 23.32 -7.04 -2.65
C ARG A 48 22.33 -6.70 -3.76
N ARG A 49 22.62 -7.13 -5.00
CA ARG A 49 21.77 -6.86 -6.17
C ARG A 49 20.42 -7.56 -6.07
N ALA A 50 20.41 -8.79 -5.57
CA ALA A 50 19.18 -9.52 -5.26
C ALA A 50 18.36 -8.75 -4.21
N ALA A 51 18.96 -8.39 -3.07
CA ALA A 51 18.27 -7.65 -2.01
C ALA A 51 17.73 -6.28 -2.47
N LEU A 52 18.45 -5.58 -3.34
CA LEU A 52 17.99 -4.32 -3.95
C LEU A 52 16.74 -4.51 -4.82
N THR A 53 16.76 -5.54 -5.67
CA THR A 53 15.65 -5.87 -6.57
C THR A 53 14.43 -6.31 -5.79
N ASP A 54 14.61 -7.17 -4.78
CA ASP A 54 13.54 -7.68 -3.92
C ASP A 54 12.88 -6.56 -3.11
N ALA A 55 13.68 -5.64 -2.56
CA ALA A 55 13.15 -4.49 -1.81
C ALA A 55 12.27 -3.61 -2.70
N ALA A 56 12.69 -3.37 -3.93
CA ALA A 56 11.95 -2.54 -4.88
C ALA A 56 10.68 -3.23 -5.39
N ASP A 57 10.72 -4.54 -5.70
CA ASP A 57 9.55 -5.32 -6.09
C ASP A 57 8.53 -5.43 -4.94
N LEU A 58 8.98 -5.69 -3.71
CA LEU A 58 8.10 -5.74 -2.54
C LEU A 58 7.39 -4.40 -2.29
N ALA A 59 8.11 -3.29 -2.40
CA ALA A 59 7.55 -1.95 -2.25
C ALA A 59 6.45 -1.67 -3.30
N LEU A 60 6.72 -1.99 -4.57
CA LEU A 60 5.76 -1.81 -5.66
C LEU A 60 4.55 -2.76 -5.55
N ARG A 61 4.74 -4.02 -5.16
CA ARG A 61 3.64 -4.95 -4.93
C ARG A 61 2.76 -4.53 -3.77
N ARG A 62 3.34 -4.02 -2.68
CA ARG A 62 2.59 -3.50 -1.54
C ARG A 62 1.76 -2.29 -1.97
N LEU A 63 2.39 -1.32 -2.63
CA LEU A 63 1.72 -0.16 -3.21
C LEU A 63 0.56 -0.58 -4.13
N GLY A 64 0.80 -1.50 -5.06
CA GLY A 64 -0.21 -1.99 -6.00
C GLY A 64 -1.40 -2.70 -5.33
N ARG A 65 -1.17 -3.47 -4.25
CA ARG A 65 -2.27 -4.09 -3.48
C ARG A 65 -3.11 -3.04 -2.75
N ASP A 66 -2.45 -2.04 -2.18
CA ASP A 66 -3.08 -0.94 -1.47
C ASP A 66 -3.92 -0.06 -2.41
N LEU A 67 -3.40 0.28 -3.59
CA LEU A 67 -4.12 1.05 -4.62
C LEU A 67 -5.39 0.35 -5.13
N ARG A 68 -5.43 -0.99 -5.13
CA ARG A 68 -6.65 -1.73 -5.50
C ARG A 68 -7.78 -1.57 -4.48
N ARG A 69 -7.47 -1.12 -3.26
CA ARG A 69 -8.42 -0.75 -2.22
C ARG A 69 -8.69 0.76 -2.22
N ALA A 70 -8.41 1.48 -3.30
CA ALA A 70 -8.82 2.86 -3.42
C ALA A 70 -10.33 2.97 -3.67
N LEU A 71 -10.98 3.94 -3.00
CA LEU A 71 -12.34 4.34 -3.34
C LEU A 71 -12.37 4.76 -4.81
N PRO A 72 -13.37 4.32 -5.60
CA PRO A 72 -13.51 4.71 -6.99
C PRO A 72 -13.38 6.21 -7.18
N ASN A 73 -12.57 6.65 -8.15
CA ASN A 73 -12.33 8.06 -8.45
C ASN A 73 -11.75 8.92 -7.29
N SER A 74 -11.14 8.30 -6.26
CA SER A 74 -10.51 9.05 -5.16
C SER A 74 -9.02 9.34 -5.35
N LEU A 75 -8.38 8.68 -6.31
CA LEU A 75 -6.94 8.80 -6.55
C LEU A 75 -6.56 10.19 -7.07
N ARG A 76 -5.51 10.75 -6.46
CA ARG A 76 -4.91 12.02 -6.87
C ARG A 76 -3.40 12.02 -6.64
N VAL A 77 -2.70 12.82 -7.44
CA VAL A 77 -1.24 12.94 -7.41
C VAL A 77 -0.87 14.40 -7.19
N ALA A 78 0.10 14.64 -6.32
CA ALA A 78 0.66 15.97 -6.06
C ALA A 78 2.20 15.92 -6.01
N GLY A 79 2.81 17.11 -6.09
CA GLY A 79 4.25 17.28 -6.23
C GLY A 79 4.69 17.38 -7.69
N ALA A 80 5.99 17.62 -7.90
CA ALA A 80 6.52 17.78 -9.26
C ALA A 80 6.66 16.44 -10.00
N CYS A 81 6.87 15.34 -9.27
CA CYS A 81 6.92 13.97 -9.82
C CYS A 81 7.89 13.79 -11.01
N THR A 82 8.96 14.59 -11.05
CA THR A 82 9.95 14.63 -12.14
C THR A 82 11.09 13.61 -11.99
N GLY A 83 10.93 12.57 -11.16
CA GLY A 83 12.00 11.65 -10.81
C GLY A 83 12.71 12.06 -9.53
N THR A 84 13.45 13.17 -9.52
CA THR A 84 14.28 13.59 -8.37
C THR A 84 13.56 14.46 -7.35
N SER A 85 12.33 14.87 -7.64
CA SER A 85 11.52 15.72 -6.76
C SER A 85 10.52 14.89 -5.96
N PRO A 86 10.10 15.36 -4.77
CA PRO A 86 9.06 14.69 -4.01
C PRO A 86 7.77 14.51 -4.81
N CYS A 87 7.16 13.34 -4.67
CA CYS A 87 5.94 12.95 -5.36
C CYS A 87 5.02 12.19 -4.42
N TYR A 88 3.73 12.50 -4.48
CA TYR A 88 2.73 12.01 -3.54
C TYR A 88 1.55 11.44 -4.31
N VAL A 89 1.24 10.16 -4.12
CA VAL A 89 -0.02 9.58 -4.59
C VAL A 89 -0.91 9.33 -3.38
N GLU A 90 -2.12 9.86 -3.43
CA GLU A 90 -3.09 9.79 -2.34
C GLU A 90 -4.40 9.18 -2.82
N TYR A 91 -5.04 8.39 -1.96
CA TYR A 91 -6.36 7.83 -2.19
C TYR A 91 -7.12 7.67 -0.86
N LEU A 92 -8.43 7.43 -0.95
CA LEU A 92 -9.25 7.07 0.21
C LEU A 92 -9.32 5.54 0.30
N GLU A 93 -8.87 4.97 1.42
CA GLU A 93 -8.78 3.52 1.61
C GLU A 93 -10.15 2.92 1.90
N LEU A 94 -10.64 2.09 0.98
CA LEU A 94 -11.81 1.24 1.14
C LEU A 94 -11.58 0.23 2.26
N ARG A 95 -12.54 0.18 3.16
CA ARG A 95 -12.66 -0.86 4.17
C ARG A 95 -13.68 -1.91 3.76
N SER A 96 -14.84 -1.46 3.29
CA SER A 96 -15.93 -2.32 2.85
C SER A 96 -16.85 -1.56 1.88
N GLY A 97 -17.90 -2.21 1.40
CA GLY A 97 -18.91 -1.63 0.52
C GLY A 97 -19.98 -2.66 0.19
N GLY A 98 -21.10 -2.19 -0.33
CA GLY A 98 -22.24 -3.05 -0.60
C GLY A 98 -23.29 -2.33 -1.41
N ARG A 99 -24.51 -2.87 -1.38
CA ARG A 99 -25.69 -2.20 -1.93
C ARG A 99 -26.62 -1.79 -0.81
N TYR A 100 -27.21 -0.62 -0.90
CA TYR A 100 -28.24 -0.16 0.02
C TYR A 100 -29.63 -0.50 -0.55
N LEU A 101 -30.62 -0.59 0.33
CA LEU A 101 -32.03 -0.72 -0.05
C LEU A 101 -32.53 0.61 -0.63
N ALA A 102 -32.91 0.57 -1.90
CA ALA A 102 -33.55 1.68 -2.60
C ALA A 102 -35.09 1.57 -2.60
N GLU A 103 -35.63 0.42 -2.18
CA GLU A 103 -37.06 0.16 -2.05
C GLU A 103 -37.35 -0.42 -0.66
N PRO A 104 -38.51 -0.11 -0.06
CA PRO A 104 -38.82 -0.55 1.30
C PRO A 104 -38.85 -2.07 1.40
N SER A 105 -38.13 -2.60 2.39
CA SER A 105 -38.31 -3.98 2.82
C SER A 105 -39.65 -4.06 3.55
N GLY A 106 -40.62 -4.83 3.07
CA GLY A 106 -41.92 -5.02 3.74
C GLY A 106 -41.87 -5.71 5.12
N GLY A 107 -40.72 -5.67 5.81
CA GLY A 107 -40.46 -6.19 7.14
C GLY A 107 -40.60 -5.12 8.24
N ALA A 108 -39.97 -5.36 9.39
CA ALA A 108 -39.98 -4.44 10.51
C ALA A 108 -39.11 -3.21 10.21
N THR A 109 -39.64 -2.01 10.50
CA THR A 109 -38.88 -0.76 10.44
C THR A 109 -37.71 -0.77 11.41
N LEU A 110 -36.49 -0.89 10.89
CA LEU A 110 -35.25 -0.89 11.65
C LEU A 110 -34.46 0.41 11.46
N CYS A 111 -34.73 1.18 10.42
CA CYS A 111 -34.16 2.47 10.12
C CYS A 111 -35.32 3.47 9.89
N PRO A 112 -35.73 4.22 10.93
CA PRO A 112 -36.82 5.16 10.82
C PRO A 112 -36.36 6.40 10.04
N ALA A 113 -36.80 6.51 8.79
CA ALA A 113 -36.65 7.74 8.01
C ALA A 113 -37.56 8.85 8.57
N ALA A 114 -37.30 10.11 8.20
CA ALA A 114 -38.16 11.25 8.53
C ALA A 114 -39.46 11.31 7.69
N ASP A 115 -39.63 10.42 6.71
CA ASP A 115 -40.67 10.38 5.66
C ASP A 115 -41.30 8.96 5.63
N PRO A 116 -42.37 8.63 4.86
CA PRO A 116 -43.06 7.35 4.98
C PRO A 116 -42.27 6.16 4.41
N TYR A 117 -41.11 6.41 3.78
CA TYR A 117 -40.21 5.37 3.27
C TYR A 117 -39.23 4.93 4.36
N THR A 118 -39.73 4.12 5.28
CA THR A 118 -38.90 3.48 6.30
C THR A 118 -37.95 2.49 5.65
N ASP A 119 -36.72 2.37 6.17
CA ASP A 119 -35.69 1.39 5.76
C ASP A 119 -34.97 1.61 4.43
N THR A 120 -35.33 2.64 3.65
CA THR A 120 -34.62 3.02 2.42
C THR A 120 -33.76 4.26 2.61
N LEU A 121 -32.58 4.29 1.99
CA LEU A 121 -31.80 5.51 1.95
C LEU A 121 -32.50 6.56 1.07
N GLN A 122 -32.94 7.67 1.65
CA GLN A 122 -33.59 8.73 0.90
C GLN A 122 -32.58 9.71 0.28
N ILE A 123 -32.52 9.75 -1.04
CA ILE A 123 -31.61 10.64 -1.78
C ILE A 123 -32.20 12.06 -1.80
N GLY A 124 -31.37 13.06 -1.51
CA GLY A 124 -31.75 14.47 -1.44
C GLY A 124 -32.45 14.89 -0.14
N ILE A 125 -32.73 13.95 0.77
CA ILE A 125 -33.34 14.20 2.08
C ILE A 125 -32.34 13.79 3.16
N ALA A 126 -32.29 14.54 4.26
CA ALA A 126 -31.39 14.23 5.36
C ALA A 126 -31.82 12.91 6.03
N ASP A 127 -30.93 11.92 5.99
CA ASP A 127 -31.11 10.61 6.58
C ASP A 127 -30.02 10.35 7.62
N THR A 128 -30.21 9.35 8.49
CA THR A 128 -29.28 8.98 9.57
C THR A 128 -28.94 7.50 9.59
N CYS A 129 -29.59 6.69 8.75
CA CYS A 129 -29.28 5.28 8.65
C CYS A 129 -29.56 4.76 7.24
N LEU A 130 -28.98 3.61 6.93
CA LEU A 130 -29.36 2.83 5.76
C LEU A 130 -29.35 1.36 6.10
N ARG A 131 -30.10 0.60 5.30
CA ARG A 131 -30.09 -0.86 5.34
C ARG A 131 -29.44 -1.40 4.07
N THR A 132 -28.70 -2.49 4.21
CA THR A 132 -27.99 -3.11 3.10
C THR A 132 -28.84 -4.17 2.42
N LEU A 133 -28.62 -4.35 1.13
CA LEU A 133 -29.13 -5.48 0.35
C LEU A 133 -28.12 -6.62 0.48
N GLY A 134 -28.36 -7.51 1.45
CA GLY A 134 -27.47 -8.62 1.78
C GLY A 134 -26.34 -8.25 2.75
N ALA A 135 -25.55 -9.25 3.14
CA ALA A 135 -24.43 -9.08 4.05
C ALA A 135 -23.34 -8.17 3.45
N THR A 136 -22.85 -7.25 4.27
CA THR A 136 -21.71 -6.39 3.97
C THR A 136 -20.41 -7.17 4.23
N PRO A 137 -19.53 -7.34 3.23
CA PRO A 137 -18.26 -8.00 3.42
C PRO A 137 -17.44 -7.34 4.54
N ASP A 138 -16.86 -8.14 5.44
CA ASP A 138 -16.01 -7.65 6.54
C ASP A 138 -16.63 -6.53 7.39
N LEU A 139 -17.96 -6.54 7.61
CA LEU A 139 -18.66 -5.53 8.43
C LEU A 139 -18.02 -5.34 9.81
N ALA A 140 -17.50 -6.41 10.41
CA ALA A 140 -16.83 -6.36 11.71
C ALA A 140 -15.53 -5.52 11.73
N ALA A 141 -14.95 -5.23 10.56
CA ALA A 141 -13.79 -4.36 10.46
C ALA A 141 -14.19 -2.86 10.49
N VAL A 142 -15.46 -2.54 10.23
CA VAL A 142 -16.00 -1.17 10.22
C VAL A 142 -16.12 -0.65 11.64
N VAL A 143 -15.63 0.57 11.85
CA VAL A 143 -15.59 1.21 13.16
C VAL A 143 -16.26 2.57 13.12
N ALA A 144 -16.75 3.03 14.27
CA ALA A 144 -17.23 4.40 14.41
C ALA A 144 -16.14 5.41 13.99
N GLY A 145 -16.51 6.41 13.20
CA GLY A 145 -15.59 7.39 12.64
C GLY A 145 -15.07 7.07 11.23
N ASP A 146 -15.26 5.84 10.71
CA ASP A 146 -15.16 5.58 9.27
C ASP A 146 -16.20 6.42 8.50
N PHE A 147 -16.05 6.56 7.19
CA PHE A 147 -17.01 7.31 6.37
C PHE A 147 -17.79 6.39 5.43
N LEU A 148 -19.11 6.58 5.41
CA LEU A 148 -20.00 6.09 4.37
C LEU A 148 -19.94 7.06 3.19
N VAL A 149 -19.73 6.53 1.98
CA VAL A 149 -19.68 7.29 0.73
C VAL A 149 -20.68 6.69 -0.26
N VAL A 150 -21.48 7.55 -0.89
CA VAL A 150 -22.41 7.15 -1.95
C VAL A 150 -22.00 7.85 -3.25
N TYR A 151 -21.91 7.08 -4.33
CA TYR A 151 -21.71 7.59 -5.69
C TYR A 151 -20.55 8.61 -5.86
N ASN A 152 -19.30 8.16 -5.69
CA ASN A 152 -18.12 9.02 -5.84
C ASN A 152 -17.64 9.13 -7.30
N LEU A 153 -17.79 10.30 -7.90
CA LEU A 153 -17.28 10.63 -9.23
C LEU A 153 -15.91 11.31 -9.19
N GLY A 154 -15.46 11.72 -8.00
CA GLY A 154 -14.11 12.23 -7.76
C GLY A 154 -14.00 13.76 -7.79
N PRO A 155 -12.77 14.29 -7.67
CA PRO A 155 -12.51 15.71 -7.49
C PRO A 155 -13.22 16.63 -8.49
N GLY A 156 -13.91 17.64 -7.98
CA GLY A 156 -14.59 18.67 -8.81
C GLY A 156 -16.02 18.31 -9.24
N ASN A 157 -16.51 17.12 -8.94
CA ASN A 157 -17.91 16.76 -9.17
C ASN A 157 -18.77 17.20 -7.96
N ALA A 158 -19.50 18.30 -8.11
CA ALA A 158 -20.35 18.84 -7.04
C ALA A 158 -21.36 17.78 -6.55
N GLY A 159 -21.36 17.51 -5.25
CA GLY A 159 -22.24 16.51 -4.64
C GLY A 159 -21.85 15.05 -4.91
N ALA A 160 -20.70 14.78 -5.54
CA ALA A 160 -20.15 13.44 -5.82
C ALA A 160 -18.63 13.37 -5.58
N ASP A 161 -18.10 14.27 -4.77
CA ASP A 161 -16.68 14.38 -4.45
C ASP A 161 -16.43 14.16 -2.95
N ALA A 162 -15.87 12.99 -2.62
CA ALA A 162 -15.58 12.60 -1.25
C ALA A 162 -14.48 13.46 -0.60
N TRP A 163 -13.67 14.19 -1.38
CA TRP A 163 -12.65 15.08 -0.85
C TRP A 163 -13.20 16.45 -0.47
N ALA A 164 -14.26 16.92 -1.14
CA ALA A 164 -14.71 18.32 -1.09
C ALA A 164 -15.02 18.84 0.33
N SER A 165 -15.62 18.01 1.18
CA SER A 165 -15.99 18.36 2.56
C SER A 165 -14.89 18.07 3.60
N GLY A 166 -13.67 17.73 3.17
CA GLY A 166 -12.55 17.45 4.06
C GLY A 166 -12.87 16.38 5.11
N GLY A 167 -12.50 16.59 6.37
CA GLY A 167 -12.80 15.64 7.45
C GLY A 167 -14.25 15.68 7.94
N ALA A 168 -15.10 16.59 7.47
CA ALA A 168 -16.47 16.71 7.97
C ALA A 168 -17.46 15.83 7.19
N THR A 169 -18.61 15.55 7.78
CA THR A 169 -19.79 15.07 7.05
C THR A 169 -20.24 16.13 6.05
N GLY A 170 -20.52 15.73 4.80
CA GLY A 170 -20.92 16.65 3.75
C GLY A 170 -20.50 16.18 2.36
N GLY A 171 -21.04 16.81 1.31
CA GLY A 171 -20.84 16.34 -0.06
C GLY A 171 -21.54 14.99 -0.23
N ASN A 172 -20.79 13.96 -0.61
CA ASN A 172 -21.30 12.60 -0.76
C ASN A 172 -20.78 11.62 0.29
N LYS A 173 -20.27 12.11 1.43
CA LYS A 173 -19.81 11.27 2.54
C LYS A 173 -20.35 11.70 3.90
N SER A 174 -20.64 10.73 4.76
CA SER A 174 -21.03 10.93 6.15
C SER A 174 -20.22 10.04 7.09
N ARG A 175 -19.95 10.49 8.32
CA ARG A 175 -19.31 9.68 9.36
C ARG A 175 -20.25 8.62 9.88
N ILE A 176 -19.75 7.38 9.97
CA ILE A 176 -20.44 6.24 10.55
C ILE A 176 -20.41 6.35 12.08
N VAL A 177 -21.58 6.17 12.69
CA VAL A 177 -21.80 6.17 14.14
C VAL A 177 -21.77 4.74 14.67
N SER A 178 -22.48 3.83 14.01
CA SER A 178 -22.54 2.41 14.38
C SER A 178 -22.89 1.52 13.20
N VAL A 179 -22.56 0.24 13.32
CA VAL A 179 -22.98 -0.81 12.39
C VAL A 179 -23.60 -1.96 13.18
N ALA A 180 -24.64 -2.57 12.62
CA ALA A 180 -25.28 -3.75 13.19
C ALA A 180 -25.51 -4.79 12.09
N ALA A 181 -25.04 -6.01 12.32
CA ALA A 181 -25.25 -7.11 11.38
C ALA A 181 -26.72 -7.55 11.37
N GLY A 182 -27.24 -7.82 10.17
CA GLY A 182 -28.56 -8.41 9.98
C GLY A 182 -28.58 -9.86 10.49
N ALA A 183 -29.74 -10.30 11.00
CA ALA A 183 -29.95 -11.68 11.40
C ALA A 183 -30.69 -12.49 10.32
N GLY A 184 -30.50 -13.81 10.31
CA GLY A 184 -31.25 -14.74 9.46
C GLY A 184 -30.58 -15.06 8.11
N PRO A 185 -31.30 -15.75 7.20
CA PRO A 185 -30.73 -16.29 5.97
C PRO A 185 -30.44 -15.24 4.90
N ASN A 186 -31.12 -14.09 4.95
CA ASN A 186 -30.89 -12.91 4.11
C ASN A 186 -30.58 -11.72 5.00
N PRO A 187 -29.37 -11.66 5.58
CA PRO A 187 -29.02 -10.59 6.51
C PRO A 187 -28.98 -9.25 5.77
N GLU A 188 -29.70 -8.28 6.30
CA GLU A 188 -29.71 -6.90 5.86
C GLU A 188 -29.11 -6.08 7.00
N ASP A 189 -27.86 -5.66 6.84
CA ASP A 189 -27.13 -4.93 7.85
C ASP A 189 -27.66 -3.50 7.97
N ARG A 190 -27.52 -2.91 9.15
CA ARG A 190 -27.84 -1.51 9.41
C ARG A 190 -26.55 -0.72 9.60
N ILE A 191 -26.44 0.41 8.91
CA ILE A 191 -25.35 1.37 9.07
C ILE A 191 -25.97 2.69 9.51
N ASP A 192 -25.60 3.15 10.70
CA ASP A 192 -25.99 4.46 11.23
C ASP A 192 -24.88 5.48 10.96
N PHE A 193 -25.25 6.68 10.55
CA PHE A 193 -24.32 7.74 10.19
C PHE A 193 -24.83 9.12 10.62
N GLU A 194 -23.93 10.11 10.66
CA GLU A 194 -24.29 11.50 10.95
C GLU A 194 -25.25 12.04 9.88
N SER A 195 -26.26 12.81 10.30
CA SER A 195 -27.32 13.27 9.39
C SER A 195 -26.77 13.90 8.11
N LEU A 196 -27.14 13.35 6.95
CA LEU A 196 -26.71 13.85 5.65
C LEU A 196 -27.77 13.59 4.57
N ALA A 197 -28.01 14.59 3.73
CA ALA A 197 -28.74 14.43 2.48
C ALA A 197 -27.77 14.08 1.35
N PHE A 198 -27.70 12.80 0.97
CA PHE A 198 -26.85 12.40 -0.16
C PHE A 198 -27.39 13.03 -1.46
N PRO A 199 -26.61 13.83 -2.20
CA PRO A 199 -27.14 14.60 -3.33
C PRO A 199 -27.54 13.74 -4.54
N LEU A 200 -26.88 12.60 -4.72
CA LEU A 200 -27.03 11.76 -5.90
C LEU A 200 -27.14 10.29 -5.53
N ALA A 201 -28.04 9.58 -6.22
CA ALA A 201 -28.20 8.14 -6.10
C ALA A 201 -27.10 7.40 -6.86
N SER A 202 -26.63 6.27 -6.33
CA SER A 202 -25.83 5.35 -7.13
C SER A 202 -26.74 4.60 -8.11
N PRO A 203 -26.44 4.52 -9.42
CA PRO A 203 -27.26 3.81 -10.40
C PRO A 203 -27.50 2.32 -10.12
N GLN A 204 -26.63 1.70 -9.30
CA GLN A 204 -26.78 0.30 -8.86
C GLN A 204 -26.97 0.20 -7.34
N SER A 205 -27.41 1.29 -6.71
CA SER A 205 -27.61 1.43 -5.27
C SER A 205 -26.38 1.02 -4.46
N ARG A 206 -25.17 1.35 -4.94
CA ARG A 206 -23.92 1.02 -4.26
C ARG A 206 -23.54 2.06 -3.22
N PHE A 207 -22.94 1.59 -2.13
CA PHE A 207 -22.25 2.43 -1.16
C PHE A 207 -20.85 1.85 -0.89
N HIS A 208 -19.96 2.72 -0.40
CA HIS A 208 -18.61 2.36 0.00
C HIS A 208 -18.35 2.86 1.42
N ILE A 209 -17.54 2.12 2.16
CA ILE A 209 -17.07 2.51 3.50
C ILE A 209 -15.56 2.71 3.40
N ILE A 210 -15.10 3.89 3.80
CA ILE A 210 -13.68 4.24 3.78
C ILE A 210 -13.17 4.50 5.20
N SER A 211 -11.92 4.13 5.45
CA SER A 211 -11.26 4.38 6.73
C SER A 211 -10.63 5.77 6.82
N GLY A 212 -10.19 6.33 5.69
CA GLY A 212 -9.51 7.61 5.63
C GLY A 212 -8.50 7.68 4.49
N PRO A 213 -7.68 8.74 4.46
CA PRO A 213 -6.71 8.96 3.40
C PRO A 213 -5.42 8.19 3.66
N VAL A 214 -4.82 7.70 2.58
CA VAL A 214 -3.49 7.08 2.57
C VAL A 214 -2.67 7.75 1.48
N THR A 215 -1.48 8.22 1.86
CA THR A 215 -0.50 8.78 0.92
C THR A 215 0.74 7.91 0.86
N TYR A 216 1.18 7.63 -0.35
CA TYR A 216 2.54 7.16 -0.61
C TYR A 216 3.40 8.38 -0.95
N ALA A 217 4.26 8.77 -0.02
CA ALA A 217 5.20 9.86 -0.15
C ALA A 217 6.54 9.30 -0.61
N CYS A 218 6.90 9.63 -1.85
CA CYS A 218 8.25 9.40 -2.33
C CYS A 218 9.07 10.67 -2.18
N ASP A 219 10.17 10.57 -1.46
CA ASP A 219 11.11 11.66 -1.22
C ASP A 219 12.54 11.20 -1.60
N PRO A 220 13.00 11.51 -2.82
CA PRO A 220 14.36 11.21 -3.25
C PRO A 220 15.45 11.95 -2.48
N ALA A 221 15.14 13.11 -1.87
CA ALA A 221 16.11 13.86 -1.07
C ALA A 221 16.33 13.19 0.29
N ALA A 222 15.27 12.66 0.90
CA ALA A 222 15.36 11.81 2.09
C ALA A 222 15.77 10.37 1.76
N GLY A 223 15.71 9.97 0.49
CA GLY A 223 16.02 8.61 0.04
C GLY A 223 14.96 7.59 0.42
N THR A 224 13.69 7.97 0.57
CA THR A 224 12.65 7.09 1.13
C THR A 224 11.36 7.04 0.32
N LEU A 225 10.71 5.89 0.36
CA LEU A 225 9.29 5.73 0.05
C LEU A 225 8.57 5.40 1.36
N THR A 226 7.62 6.24 1.75
CA THR A 226 6.86 6.07 2.99
C THR A 226 5.36 6.01 2.71
N ARG A 227 4.65 5.14 3.43
CA ARG A 227 3.20 5.11 3.48
C ARG A 227 2.77 5.89 4.72
N VAL A 228 1.98 6.93 4.51
CA VAL A 228 1.42 7.79 5.55
C VAL A 228 -0.09 7.56 5.59
N SER A 229 -0.65 7.32 6.77
CA SER A 229 -2.09 7.07 6.96
C SER A 229 -2.58 7.59 8.30
N GLY A 230 -3.90 7.73 8.48
CA GLY A 230 -4.48 8.17 9.75
C GLY A 230 -4.39 9.67 10.00
N TYR A 231 -4.18 10.46 8.95
CA TYR A 231 -4.37 11.91 8.97
C TYR A 231 -5.77 12.26 8.45
N ALA A 232 -6.21 13.50 8.63
CA ALA A 232 -7.56 13.91 8.26
C ALA A 232 -7.73 14.03 6.73
N ILE A 233 -8.92 13.71 6.22
CA ILE A 233 -9.31 13.98 4.84
C ILE A 233 -9.27 15.50 4.60
N GLN A 234 -8.66 15.94 3.51
CA GLN A 234 -8.55 17.36 3.14
C GLN A 234 -8.98 17.57 1.68
N ALA A 235 -9.69 18.67 1.41
CA ALA A 235 -10.13 19.01 0.06
C ALA A 235 -8.93 19.24 -0.87
N ALA A 236 -7.94 20.00 -0.43
CA ALA A 236 -6.64 20.09 -1.09
C ALA A 236 -5.75 18.91 -0.66
N GLN A 237 -5.06 18.29 -1.62
CA GLN A 237 -4.08 17.24 -1.31
C GLN A 237 -2.89 17.84 -0.55
N PRO A 238 -2.57 17.33 0.65
CA PRO A 238 -1.38 17.77 1.35
C PRO A 238 -0.13 17.11 0.75
N ALA A 239 0.94 17.89 0.59
CA ALA A 239 2.19 17.46 -0.04
C ALA A 239 3.40 18.13 0.65
N PRO A 240 3.94 17.57 1.75
CA PRO A 240 3.58 16.29 2.38
C PRO A 240 2.35 16.37 3.30
N PRO A 241 1.70 15.23 3.60
CA PRO A 241 0.71 15.11 4.68
C PRO A 241 1.27 15.54 6.04
N SER A 242 0.48 16.25 6.83
CA SER A 242 0.79 16.56 8.23
C SER A 242 0.01 15.62 9.17
N GLY A 243 0.71 15.11 10.19
CA GLY A 243 0.14 14.15 11.14
C GLY A 243 0.00 12.72 10.59
N GLY A 244 -0.72 11.89 11.34
CA GLY A 244 -0.88 10.47 11.03
C GLY A 244 0.31 9.59 11.44
N THR A 245 0.27 8.33 10.99
CA THR A 245 1.32 7.33 11.18
C THR A 245 2.07 7.14 9.87
N SER A 246 3.40 7.17 9.94
CA SER A 246 4.29 6.92 8.79
C SER A 246 4.98 5.57 8.94
N ALA A 247 5.03 4.80 7.85
CA ALA A 247 5.75 3.54 7.77
C ALA A 247 6.66 3.55 6.53
N PRO A 248 7.99 3.38 6.68
CA PRO A 248 8.89 3.26 5.54
C PRO A 248 8.65 1.95 4.79
N LEU A 249 8.57 2.02 3.46
CA LEU A 249 8.46 0.86 2.57
C LEU A 249 9.79 0.53 1.90
N ALA A 250 10.52 1.56 1.50
CA ALA A 250 11.82 1.42 0.87
C ALA A 250 12.74 2.57 1.26
N THR A 251 14.04 2.28 1.30
CA THR A 251 15.13 3.22 1.53
C THR A 251 16.12 3.16 0.37
N GLY A 252 16.86 4.23 0.15
CA GLY A 252 17.76 4.37 -1.00
C GLY A 252 17.04 4.76 -2.28
N VAL A 253 15.83 5.33 -2.19
CA VAL A 253 15.08 5.80 -3.38
C VAL A 253 15.75 7.05 -3.93
N THR A 254 16.22 7.02 -5.17
CA THR A 254 16.90 8.17 -5.81
C THR A 254 16.08 8.84 -6.89
N ALA A 255 15.11 8.12 -7.44
CA ALA A 255 14.14 8.70 -8.34
C ALA A 255 12.79 7.99 -8.24
N CYS A 256 11.71 8.73 -8.41
CA CYS A 256 10.37 8.19 -8.52
C CYS A 256 9.44 9.13 -9.28
N SER A 257 8.44 8.53 -9.92
CA SER A 257 7.33 9.26 -10.50
C SER A 257 6.04 8.47 -10.34
N PHE A 258 4.97 9.19 -10.00
CA PHE A 258 3.61 8.70 -10.03
C PHE A 258 2.86 9.45 -11.13
N THR A 259 2.15 8.72 -11.96
CA THR A 259 1.22 9.29 -12.94
C THR A 259 -0.10 8.57 -12.81
N TYR A 260 -1.17 9.34 -12.67
CA TYR A 260 -2.53 8.80 -12.66
C TYR A 260 -3.25 9.31 -13.89
N ASP A 261 -3.70 8.37 -14.73
CA ASP A 261 -4.58 8.64 -15.85
C ASP A 261 -5.98 8.13 -15.48
N PRO A 262 -6.91 9.03 -15.12
CA PRO A 262 -8.32 8.68 -14.99
C PRO A 262 -8.84 8.44 -16.41
N SER A 263 -8.83 7.20 -16.88
CA SER A 263 -9.12 6.93 -18.29
C SER A 263 -10.50 7.49 -18.68
N MET A 264 -10.50 8.51 -19.56
CA MET A 264 -11.72 9.17 -20.02
C MET A 264 -12.57 8.25 -20.94
N ALA A 265 -11.93 7.25 -21.56
CA ALA A 265 -12.56 6.30 -22.48
C ALA A 265 -13.18 5.08 -21.79
N ALA A 266 -12.64 4.65 -20.64
CA ALA A 266 -13.21 3.60 -19.82
C ALA A 266 -13.52 4.18 -18.43
N GLN A 267 -14.69 4.82 -18.31
CA GLN A 267 -15.26 5.43 -17.10
C GLN A 267 -15.35 4.49 -15.86
N ARG A 268 -14.81 3.27 -15.96
CA ARG A 268 -14.86 2.18 -14.98
C ARG A 268 -13.48 1.74 -14.49
N ALA A 269 -12.39 2.18 -15.13
CA ALA A 269 -11.02 1.82 -14.74
C ALA A 269 -10.07 3.02 -14.85
N GLY A 270 -9.19 3.17 -13.87
CA GLY A 270 -8.06 4.09 -13.91
C GLY A 270 -6.74 3.32 -14.00
N VAL A 271 -5.68 3.97 -14.47
CA VAL A 271 -4.33 3.40 -14.47
C VAL A 271 -3.39 4.31 -13.69
N VAL A 272 -2.72 3.74 -12.69
CA VAL A 272 -1.61 4.38 -12.00
C VAL A 272 -0.32 3.78 -12.52
N SER A 273 0.53 4.62 -13.11
CA SER A 273 1.89 4.26 -13.52
C SER A 273 2.88 4.72 -12.45
N VAL A 274 3.73 3.80 -12.02
CA VAL A 274 4.76 4.05 -11.02
C VAL A 274 6.12 3.70 -11.61
N ARG A 275 7.05 4.66 -11.56
CA ARG A 275 8.47 4.41 -11.81
C ARG A 275 9.24 4.67 -10.53
N MET A 276 10.21 3.81 -10.23
CA MET A 276 11.02 3.92 -9.02
C MET A 276 12.45 3.46 -9.30
N GLU A 277 13.42 4.20 -8.80
CA GLU A 277 14.84 3.87 -8.81
C GLU A 277 15.34 3.78 -7.37
N LEU A 278 15.95 2.65 -7.03
CA LEU A 278 16.66 2.45 -5.77
C LEU A 278 18.16 2.37 -6.05
N THR A 279 18.96 2.95 -5.16
CA THR A 279 20.41 2.84 -5.18
C THR A 279 20.96 2.48 -3.82
N ARG A 280 22.05 1.72 -3.84
CA ARG A 280 22.84 1.39 -2.64
C ARG A 280 24.29 1.28 -3.05
N SER A 281 25.17 1.84 -2.24
CA SER A 281 26.62 1.71 -2.45
C SER A 281 27.13 0.37 -1.96
N ASP A 282 28.06 -0.21 -2.70
CA ASP A 282 28.88 -1.33 -2.24
C ASP A 282 29.89 -0.86 -1.16
N PRO A 283 30.62 -1.78 -0.48
CA PRO A 283 31.65 -1.41 0.49
C PRO A 283 32.82 -0.59 -0.08
N ALA A 284 33.00 -0.56 -1.40
CA ALA A 284 34.01 0.23 -2.10
C ALA A 284 33.50 1.63 -2.50
N GLY A 285 32.22 1.93 -2.24
CA GLY A 285 31.57 3.20 -2.58
C GLY A 285 30.96 3.25 -3.99
N THR A 286 30.99 2.16 -4.75
CA THR A 286 30.39 2.10 -6.08
C THR A 286 28.87 2.01 -5.95
N PRO A 287 28.09 2.90 -6.59
CA PRO A 287 26.64 2.86 -6.52
C PRO A 287 26.07 1.75 -7.41
N GLU A 288 25.31 0.84 -6.83
CA GLU A 288 24.46 -0.10 -7.55
C GLU A 288 23.04 0.48 -7.64
N ARG A 289 22.39 0.30 -8.80
CA ARG A 289 21.07 0.88 -9.07
C ARG A 289 20.12 -0.15 -9.67
N VAL A 290 18.85 -0.06 -9.29
CA VAL A 290 17.75 -0.81 -9.91
C VAL A 290 16.61 0.16 -10.22
N SER A 291 16.07 0.09 -11.44
CA SER A 291 14.91 0.87 -11.86
C SER A 291 13.78 -0.09 -12.21
N LEU A 292 12.62 0.10 -11.60
CA LEU A 292 11.40 -0.65 -11.91
C LEU A 292 10.29 0.29 -12.38
N PHE A 293 9.45 -0.27 -13.24
CA PHE A 293 8.22 0.33 -13.72
C PHE A 293 7.07 -0.63 -13.47
N SER A 294 5.94 -0.12 -13.00
CA SER A 294 4.73 -0.91 -12.77
C SER A 294 3.48 -0.09 -13.09
N GLN A 295 2.47 -0.77 -13.61
CA GLN A 295 1.16 -0.20 -13.85
C GLN A 295 0.12 -0.96 -13.04
N PHE A 296 -0.75 -0.21 -12.38
CA PHE A 296 -1.82 -0.75 -11.56
C PHE A 296 -3.16 -0.27 -12.07
N HIS A 297 -4.06 -1.21 -12.35
CA HIS A 297 -5.45 -0.91 -12.64
C HIS A 297 -6.21 -0.68 -11.33
N VAL A 298 -7.01 0.38 -11.31
CA VAL A 298 -7.89 0.74 -10.20
C VAL A 298 -9.33 0.79 -10.67
N SER A 299 -10.25 0.30 -9.85
CA SER A 299 -11.68 0.33 -10.18
C SER A 299 -12.22 1.74 -9.98
N ASN A 300 -12.81 2.30 -11.03
CA ASN A 300 -13.49 3.60 -11.00
C ASN A 300 -15.02 3.43 -11.16
N VAL A 301 -15.56 2.28 -10.72
CA VAL A 301 -17.01 2.02 -10.71
C VAL A 301 -17.58 2.44 -9.34
N PRO A 302 -18.29 3.59 -9.25
CA PRO A 302 -18.91 4.07 -8.02
C PRO A 302 -20.19 3.33 -7.63
#